data_AF-A0AAD4GRF6-F1
#
_entry.id   AF-A0AAD4GRF6-F1
#
_cell.length_a   1.000
_cell.length_b   1.000
_cell.length_c   1.000
_cell.angle_alpha   90.00
_cell.angle_beta   90.00
_cell.angle_gamma   90.00
#
_symmetry.space_group_name_H-M   'P 1'
#
loop_
_entity.id
_entity.type
_entity.pdbx_description
1 polymer ?
#
loop_
_entity_poly.entity_id
_entity_poly.type
_entity_poly.pdbx_seq_one_letter_code
_entity_poly.pdbx_strand_id
1 'polypeptide(L)'
;MATDVPPSETVQGGLDELMAEPLRTFQQVVGYLENHKLASLVLLAVFYPFLGRWSAVSGTGTASATQLSGSYDLALVTMIGLVAVHQNKHFSWQARFAYRQWKTFSSTFEKVLGGSAVSLGMLISFVSPLPLSSVSLVSLAGWQYVLISYHKAIRQISADGAQVCYQAKLAVEKIRSLADGVCEDEKSVLATVGAVCNDSSKYSVDLFAKVPDAGTIFTQNVDTITPAATELTELVTSLSAELSVASEKFEQVKWLADRANLLAKHGEMAEAAVLLQSVAEAMNGILEVEGRVLDAKNKAHQIATKVRLQDMVETHKQMLEQLRLQSIPPPPAAPERPVLPNAVTLKNPIALAGSLSGAESKVDDQAFELTLPFNVTIYGYSSSVLSINDNGMICLDRPPPNLVDEKDGKPLPYTGAVPPYALFPLWTDLMIRQGKPHGIYYEIEGNAPNRTITIEYYVTRYTMQDQYFHFLVILSEANPSVVVFKYYDVQDQGIEGTVGVQGPNNHNMYSFNKPKVTPGLRLVFDTNPDVNELQISSFDLPAM
;
A
#
# COMPACT_ATOMS: atom_id res chain seq x y z
N MET A 1 96.78 14.93 6.39
CA MET A 1 96.55 13.96 5.30
C MET A 1 96.65 12.57 5.90
N ALA A 2 95.61 11.76 5.68
CA ALA A 2 95.48 10.33 6.01
C ALA A 2 95.49 9.94 7.50
N THR A 3 94.30 9.70 8.03
CA THR A 3 94.03 8.69 9.07
C THR A 3 93.85 7.34 8.38
N ASP A 4 94.43 6.26 8.90
CA ASP A 4 93.67 5.27 9.67
C ASP A 4 94.46 3.99 9.97
N VAL A 5 94.03 3.41 11.10
CA VAL A 5 94.59 2.39 11.98
C VAL A 5 94.44 0.96 11.40
N PRO A 6 95.35 0.00 11.68
CA PRO A 6 95.13 -1.41 11.35
C PRO A 6 94.37 -2.17 12.46
N PRO A 7 93.52 -3.17 12.11
CA PRO A 7 92.69 -3.89 13.08
C PRO A 7 93.37 -5.14 13.65
N SER A 8 92.97 -5.48 14.87
CA SER A 8 93.18 -6.76 15.53
C SER A 8 92.02 -7.71 15.20
N GLU A 9 92.28 -8.80 14.48
CA GLU A 9 91.32 -9.91 14.32
C GLU A 9 91.97 -11.23 14.74
N THR A 10 91.45 -11.86 15.79
CA THR A 10 91.57 -13.30 16.08
C THR A 10 90.60 -13.64 17.21
N VAL A 11 89.40 -14.16 16.89
CA VAL A 11 88.55 -15.02 17.77
C VAL A 11 87.40 -15.68 16.94
N GLN A 12 87.05 -15.19 15.75
CA GLN A 12 85.79 -15.57 15.08
C GLN A 12 85.77 -16.93 14.35
N GLY A 13 86.91 -17.62 14.21
CA GLY A 13 86.98 -18.88 13.45
C GLY A 13 86.53 -20.15 14.19
N GLY A 14 86.41 -20.13 15.52
CA GLY A 14 86.12 -21.33 16.32
C GLY A 14 84.65 -21.51 16.72
N LEU A 15 83.82 -20.46 16.61
CA LEU A 15 82.41 -20.52 17.01
C LEU A 15 81.48 -20.99 15.88
N ASP A 16 81.81 -20.69 14.63
CA ASP A 16 80.94 -21.03 13.49
C ASP A 16 80.95 -22.53 13.16
N GLU A 17 82.05 -23.24 13.45
CA GLU A 17 82.15 -24.69 13.23
C GLU A 17 81.48 -25.50 14.36
N LEU A 18 81.50 -25.00 15.61
CA LEU A 18 80.82 -25.64 16.75
C LEU A 18 79.29 -25.44 16.74
N MET A 19 78.79 -24.43 16.04
CA MET A 19 77.36 -24.11 15.94
C MET A 19 76.70 -24.69 14.67
N ALA A 20 77.47 -25.19 13.70
CA ALA A 20 76.96 -25.68 12.42
C ALA A 20 76.39 -27.12 12.49
N GLU A 21 76.99 -28.03 13.27
CA GLU A 21 76.46 -29.39 13.41
C GLU A 21 75.11 -29.45 14.14
N PRO A 22 74.94 -28.85 15.33
CA PRO A 22 73.67 -28.92 16.07
C PRO A 22 72.50 -28.32 15.31
N LEU A 23 72.74 -27.25 14.55
CA LEU A 23 71.72 -26.56 13.76
C LEU A 23 71.28 -27.38 12.54
N ARG A 24 72.21 -28.13 11.92
CA ARG A 24 71.93 -29.02 10.79
C ARG A 24 71.17 -30.27 11.25
N THR A 25 71.54 -30.83 12.40
CA THR A 25 70.79 -31.92 13.05
C THR A 25 69.39 -31.46 13.45
N PHE A 26 69.26 -30.24 13.98
CA PHE A 26 67.96 -29.65 14.33
C PHE A 26 67.07 -29.45 13.10
N GLN A 27 67.61 -28.95 11.98
CA GLN A 27 66.86 -28.81 10.71
C GLN A 27 66.44 -30.17 10.12
N GLN A 28 67.28 -31.21 10.24
CA GLN A 28 66.92 -32.56 9.82
C GLN A 28 65.83 -33.18 10.70
N VAL A 29 65.85 -32.92 12.01
CA VAL A 29 64.81 -33.35 12.95
C VAL A 29 63.49 -32.62 12.67
N VAL A 30 63.52 -31.30 12.44
CA VAL A 30 62.32 -30.52 12.08
C VAL A 30 61.71 -31.01 10.76
N GLY A 31 62.54 -31.23 9.73
CA GLY A 31 62.07 -31.78 8.45
C GLY A 31 61.56 -33.22 8.52
N TYR A 32 62.08 -34.02 9.46
CA TYR A 32 61.58 -35.37 9.73
C TYR A 32 60.22 -35.34 10.48
N LEU A 33 60.07 -34.44 11.46
CA LEU A 33 58.83 -34.22 12.23
C LEU A 33 57.69 -33.69 11.35
N GLU A 34 57.98 -32.81 10.39
CA GLU A 34 56.98 -32.29 9.44
C GLU A 34 56.46 -33.38 8.49
N ASN A 35 57.31 -34.34 8.11
CA ASN A 35 56.96 -35.39 7.16
C ASN A 35 56.38 -36.67 7.82
N HIS A 36 56.68 -36.96 9.09
CA HIS A 36 56.30 -38.20 9.78
C HIS A 36 55.43 -37.96 11.03
N LYS A 37 54.38 -37.13 10.84
CA LYS A 37 53.52 -36.49 11.84
C LYS A 37 53.00 -37.38 12.99
N LEU A 38 52.77 -38.67 12.77
CA LEU A 38 52.29 -39.61 13.80
C LEU A 38 53.44 -40.35 14.53
N ALA A 39 54.52 -40.69 13.81
CA ALA A 39 55.70 -41.34 14.37
C ALA A 39 56.45 -40.41 15.34
N SER A 40 56.40 -39.11 15.08
CA SER A 40 56.93 -38.04 15.93
C SER A 40 56.30 -37.96 17.32
N LEU A 41 54.97 -38.10 17.39
CA LEU A 41 54.22 -38.10 18.66
C LEU A 41 54.48 -39.39 19.46
N VAL A 42 54.66 -40.53 18.78
CA VAL A 42 55.01 -41.81 19.41
C VAL A 42 56.45 -41.82 19.90
N LEU A 43 57.41 -41.29 19.13
CA LEU A 43 58.80 -41.14 19.54
C LEU A 43 58.94 -40.23 20.77
N LEU A 44 58.23 -39.10 20.81
CA LEU A 44 58.19 -38.21 21.98
C LEU A 44 57.58 -38.88 23.22
N ALA A 45 56.52 -39.68 23.06
CA ALA A 45 55.92 -40.44 24.15
C ALA A 45 56.80 -41.58 24.66
N VAL A 46 57.56 -42.25 23.76
CA VAL A 46 58.44 -43.38 24.09
C VAL A 46 59.76 -42.92 24.72
N PHE A 47 60.32 -41.77 24.32
CA PHE A 47 61.57 -41.22 24.87
C PHE A 47 61.39 -40.33 26.12
N TYR A 48 60.16 -39.92 26.44
CA TYR A 48 59.82 -39.12 27.62
C TYR A 48 60.39 -39.66 28.96
N PRO A 49 60.40 -40.98 29.25
CA PRO A 49 60.97 -41.51 30.49
C PRO A 49 62.51 -41.45 30.57
N PHE A 50 63.19 -41.30 29.42
CA PHE A 50 64.66 -41.34 29.36
C PHE A 50 65.30 -39.95 29.44
N LEU A 51 64.59 -38.88 29.08
CA LEU A 51 65.11 -37.51 29.12
C LEU A 51 65.31 -37.00 30.56
N GLY A 52 64.47 -37.42 31.51
CA GLY A 52 64.63 -37.06 32.94
C GLY A 52 65.80 -37.74 33.66
N ARG A 53 66.44 -38.75 33.04
CA ARG A 53 67.57 -39.49 33.66
C ARG A 53 68.95 -38.96 33.25
N TRP A 54 69.05 -38.13 32.22
CA TRP A 54 70.34 -37.66 31.71
C TRP A 54 70.92 -36.46 32.47
N SER A 55 70.12 -35.76 33.29
CA SER A 55 70.60 -34.63 34.10
C SER A 55 71.08 -35.00 35.51
N ALA A 56 71.13 -36.30 35.86
CA ALA A 56 71.47 -36.75 37.21
C ALA A 56 72.86 -37.42 37.34
N VAL A 57 73.74 -37.27 36.34
CA VAL A 57 75.12 -37.79 36.42
C VAL A 57 76.13 -36.69 36.11
N SER A 58 76.36 -35.83 37.10
CA SER A 58 77.68 -35.32 37.48
C SER A 58 77.52 -34.28 38.59
N GLY A 59 78.16 -34.51 39.73
CA GLY A 59 78.27 -33.53 40.83
C GLY A 59 77.58 -33.96 42.12
N THR A 60 78.39 -34.47 43.04
CA THR A 60 78.06 -34.77 44.43
C THR A 60 77.55 -33.54 45.18
N GLY A 61 76.31 -33.58 45.67
CA GLY A 61 75.76 -32.56 46.57
C GLY A 61 74.24 -32.68 46.66
N THR A 62 73.75 -32.96 47.86
CA THR A 62 72.32 -33.09 48.19
C THR A 62 71.52 -31.84 47.79
N ALA A 63 70.63 -31.96 46.81
CA ALA A 63 69.52 -31.02 46.60
C ALA A 63 68.23 -31.82 46.36
N SER A 64 67.20 -31.50 47.13
CA SER A 64 65.90 -32.17 47.16
C SER A 64 65.18 -32.15 45.80
N ALA A 65 64.52 -33.25 45.48
CA ALA A 65 63.86 -33.59 44.22
C ALA A 65 62.59 -32.77 43.87
N THR A 66 62.57 -31.46 44.09
CA THR A 66 61.35 -30.63 43.92
C THR A 66 61.49 -29.45 42.96
N GLN A 67 62.54 -29.34 42.14
CA GLN A 67 62.73 -28.15 41.30
C GLN A 67 62.89 -28.33 39.79
N LEU A 68 62.80 -29.54 39.23
CA LEU A 68 63.03 -29.75 37.79
C LEU A 68 61.88 -30.40 37.01
N SER A 69 60.78 -30.82 37.66
CA SER A 69 59.63 -31.42 36.98
C SER A 69 58.55 -30.42 36.53
N GLY A 70 58.54 -29.18 37.04
CA GLY A 70 57.45 -28.23 36.76
C GLY A 70 57.58 -27.43 35.45
N SER A 71 58.80 -27.21 34.95
CA SER A 71 59.08 -26.29 33.83
C SER A 71 58.99 -26.96 32.46
N TYR A 72 59.36 -28.24 32.34
CA TYR A 72 59.28 -28.98 31.09
C TYR A 72 57.85 -29.48 30.79
N ASP A 73 57.05 -29.78 31.81
CA ASP A 73 55.65 -30.21 31.65
C ASP A 73 54.77 -29.10 31.05
N LEU A 74 54.96 -27.84 31.45
CA LEU A 74 54.11 -26.75 30.94
C LEU A 74 54.46 -26.38 29.49
N ALA A 75 55.74 -26.36 29.11
CA ALA A 75 56.16 -26.08 27.74
C ALA A 75 55.72 -27.20 26.78
N LEU A 76 55.81 -28.46 27.22
CA LEU A 76 55.35 -29.62 26.45
C LEU A 76 53.82 -29.66 26.33
N VAL A 77 53.07 -29.37 27.39
CA VAL A 77 51.60 -29.22 27.35
C VAL A 77 51.17 -28.06 26.46
N THR A 78 51.94 -26.96 26.45
CA THR A 78 51.68 -25.81 25.56
C THR A 78 51.95 -26.17 24.09
N MET A 79 53.03 -26.91 23.80
CA MET A 79 53.34 -27.39 22.45
C MET A 79 52.37 -28.47 21.96
N ILE A 80 51.99 -29.43 22.81
CA ILE A 80 50.95 -30.43 22.52
C ILE A 80 49.59 -29.74 22.35
N GLY A 81 49.29 -28.70 23.14
CA GLY A 81 48.13 -27.85 22.99
C GLY A 81 48.13 -27.10 21.65
N LEU A 82 49.24 -26.49 21.25
CA LEU A 82 49.42 -25.80 19.97
C LEU A 82 49.31 -26.76 18.77
N VAL A 83 49.86 -27.97 18.88
CA VAL A 83 49.78 -29.01 17.84
C VAL A 83 48.36 -29.61 17.78
N ALA A 84 47.69 -29.81 18.91
CA ALA A 84 46.28 -30.24 18.96
C ALA A 84 45.33 -29.15 18.45
N VAL A 85 45.63 -27.87 18.71
CA VAL A 85 44.95 -26.68 18.13
C VAL A 85 45.12 -26.64 16.62
N HIS A 86 46.31 -27.00 16.11
CA HIS A 86 46.60 -27.05 14.67
C HIS A 86 45.94 -28.26 13.97
N GLN A 87 45.72 -29.37 14.68
CA GLN A 87 45.28 -30.64 14.05
C GLN A 87 43.80 -30.97 14.23
N ASN A 88 43.06 -30.32 15.14
CA ASN A 88 41.67 -30.70 15.41
C ASN A 88 40.65 -29.75 14.77
N LYS A 89 39.91 -30.27 13.77
CA LYS A 89 38.83 -29.58 13.05
C LYS A 89 37.68 -29.13 13.99
N HIS A 90 37.67 -29.62 15.23
CA HIS A 90 36.68 -29.32 16.28
C HIS A 90 37.22 -28.52 17.48
N PHE A 91 38.49 -28.06 17.47
CA PHE A 91 39.00 -27.19 18.54
C PHE A 91 38.43 -25.77 18.41
N SER A 92 38.11 -25.13 19.54
CA SER A 92 37.19 -23.99 19.57
C SER A 92 37.58 -22.87 18.58
N TRP A 93 36.63 -22.52 17.71
CA TRP A 93 36.52 -21.31 16.89
C TRP A 93 37.25 -20.06 17.43
N GLN A 94 37.24 -19.82 18.74
CA GLN A 94 37.95 -18.74 19.42
C GLN A 94 39.49 -18.82 19.26
N ALA A 95 40.07 -20.02 19.22
CA ALA A 95 41.50 -20.26 19.04
C ALA A 95 41.99 -20.02 17.59
N ARG A 96 41.16 -20.26 16.58
CA ARG A 96 41.50 -19.95 15.16
C ARG A 96 41.56 -18.44 14.92
N PHE A 97 40.62 -17.70 15.49
CA PHE A 97 40.64 -16.24 15.48
C PHE A 97 41.85 -15.69 16.25
N ALA A 98 42.14 -16.27 17.43
CA ALA A 98 43.32 -15.94 18.23
C ALA A 98 44.62 -16.10 17.42
N TYR A 99 44.78 -17.21 16.70
CA TYR A 99 45.95 -17.48 15.87
C TYR A 99 46.13 -16.45 14.74
N ARG A 100 45.05 -16.05 14.04
CA ARG A 100 45.15 -15.02 12.98
C ARG A 100 45.49 -13.65 13.56
N GLN A 101 44.85 -13.24 14.65
CA GLN A 101 45.16 -11.98 15.33
C GLN A 101 46.58 -11.97 15.90
N TRP A 102 47.03 -13.11 16.46
CA TRP A 102 48.40 -13.30 16.92
C TRP A 102 49.42 -13.16 15.80
N LYS A 103 49.15 -13.68 14.60
CA LYS A 103 50.01 -13.50 13.41
C LYS A 103 50.11 -12.03 12.99
N THR A 104 49.00 -11.29 13.04
CA THR A 104 49.00 -9.84 12.75
C THR A 104 49.73 -9.05 13.84
N PHE A 105 49.49 -9.40 15.11
CA PHE A 105 50.16 -8.82 16.27
C PHE A 105 51.68 -9.08 16.25
N SER A 106 52.10 -10.33 15.94
CA SER A 106 53.52 -10.69 15.82
C SER A 106 54.19 -9.98 14.65
N SER A 107 53.52 -9.85 13.49
CA SER A 107 54.07 -9.11 12.34
C SER A 107 54.21 -7.60 12.62
N THR A 108 53.33 -7.05 13.46
CA THR A 108 53.38 -5.65 13.89
C THR A 108 54.51 -5.46 14.91
N PHE A 109 54.68 -6.40 15.84
CA PHE A 109 55.81 -6.46 16.77
C PHE A 109 57.16 -6.63 16.04
N GLU A 110 57.24 -7.50 15.03
CA GLU A 110 58.42 -7.70 14.19
C GLU A 110 58.78 -6.45 13.39
N LYS A 111 57.79 -5.71 12.88
CA LYS A 111 57.99 -4.43 12.17
C LYS A 111 58.42 -3.28 13.07
N VAL A 112 57.94 -3.23 14.32
CA VAL A 112 58.22 -2.14 15.26
C VAL A 112 59.52 -2.36 16.03
N LEU A 113 59.88 -3.61 16.34
CA LEU A 113 61.02 -3.92 17.22
C LEU A 113 62.18 -4.64 16.53
N GLY A 114 62.04 -5.03 15.25
CA GLY A 114 63.02 -5.86 14.55
C GLY A 114 63.04 -7.29 15.09
N GLY A 115 63.26 -8.28 14.22
CA GLY A 115 63.15 -9.71 14.54
C GLY A 115 63.99 -10.22 15.73
N SER A 116 64.92 -9.41 16.24
CA SER A 116 65.74 -9.70 17.41
C SER A 116 65.02 -9.56 18.76
N ALA A 117 63.88 -8.85 18.86
CA ALA A 117 63.18 -8.62 20.13
C ALA A 117 62.32 -9.80 20.62
N VAL A 118 61.82 -10.66 19.73
CA VAL A 118 61.14 -11.92 20.12
C VAL A 118 62.16 -12.90 20.70
N SER A 119 63.35 -12.96 20.09
CA SER A 119 64.50 -13.71 20.60
C SER A 119 64.99 -13.13 21.94
N LEU A 120 65.02 -11.79 22.10
CA LEU A 120 65.38 -11.12 23.34
C LEU A 120 64.32 -11.31 24.44
N GLY A 121 63.03 -11.35 24.09
CA GLY A 121 61.93 -11.64 25.01
C GLY A 121 61.94 -13.08 25.51
N MET A 122 62.26 -14.04 24.63
CA MET A 122 62.53 -15.43 25.04
C MET A 122 63.81 -15.54 25.88
N LEU A 123 64.88 -14.80 25.56
CA LEU A 123 66.12 -14.76 26.35
C LEU A 123 65.90 -14.13 27.75
N ILE A 124 65.13 -13.04 27.84
CA ILE A 124 64.78 -12.40 29.12
C ILE A 124 63.90 -13.32 29.97
N SER A 125 63.08 -14.17 29.35
CA SER A 125 62.30 -15.21 30.03
C SER A 125 63.18 -16.35 30.58
N PHE A 126 64.39 -16.53 30.05
CA PHE A 126 65.38 -17.49 30.54
C PHE A 126 66.28 -16.93 31.67
N VAL A 127 66.40 -15.61 31.81
CA VAL A 127 67.36 -14.95 32.72
C VAL A 127 66.67 -14.18 33.87
N SER A 128 65.39 -13.83 33.76
CA SER A 128 64.67 -13.05 34.78
C SER A 128 63.76 -13.93 35.65
N PRO A 129 63.83 -13.85 36.99
CA PRO A 129 62.88 -14.49 37.90
C PRO A 129 61.58 -13.67 37.97
N LEU A 130 61.04 -13.28 36.81
CA LEU A 130 59.67 -12.80 36.75
C LEU A 130 58.78 -14.02 37.02
N PRO A 131 57.97 -14.00 38.08
CA PRO A 131 57.25 -15.19 38.51
C PRO A 131 56.38 -15.67 37.36
N LEU A 132 56.34 -16.97 37.07
CA LEU A 132 55.48 -17.59 36.05
C LEU A 132 54.03 -17.07 36.03
N SER A 133 53.57 -16.50 37.17
CA SER A 133 52.32 -15.75 37.31
C SER A 133 52.19 -14.52 36.41
N SER A 134 53.26 -13.75 36.14
CA SER A 134 53.20 -12.57 35.28
C SER A 134 53.09 -12.93 33.79
N VAL A 135 53.78 -13.99 33.34
CA VAL A 135 53.60 -14.53 31.98
C VAL A 135 52.19 -15.11 31.82
N SER A 136 51.70 -15.84 32.83
CA SER A 136 50.35 -16.38 32.85
C SER A 136 49.28 -15.29 32.85
N LEU A 137 49.48 -14.19 33.57
CA LEU A 137 48.62 -13.01 33.56
C LEU A 137 48.59 -12.31 32.20
N VAL A 138 49.75 -12.16 31.55
CA VAL A 138 49.84 -11.58 30.19
C VAL A 138 49.15 -12.49 29.17
N SER A 139 49.31 -13.81 29.27
CA SER A 139 48.62 -14.78 28.41
C SER A 139 47.09 -14.78 28.65
N LEU A 140 46.64 -14.71 29.91
CA LEU A 140 45.22 -14.58 30.27
C LEU A 140 44.63 -13.26 29.76
N ALA A 141 45.34 -12.15 29.94
CA ALA A 141 44.92 -10.84 29.44
C ALA A 141 44.87 -10.80 27.90
N GLY A 142 45.85 -11.41 27.23
CA GLY A 142 45.86 -11.56 25.77
C GLY A 142 44.70 -12.43 25.28
N TRP A 143 44.40 -13.54 25.96
CA TRP A 143 43.26 -14.40 25.63
C TRP A 143 41.92 -13.68 25.85
N GLN A 144 41.76 -12.96 26.96
CA GLN A 144 40.58 -12.13 27.22
C GLN A 144 40.41 -11.03 26.18
N TYR A 145 41.48 -10.36 25.78
CA TYR A 145 41.46 -9.36 24.71
C TYR A 145 40.99 -9.96 23.38
N VAL A 146 41.48 -11.15 23.02
CA VAL A 146 41.05 -11.87 21.82
C VAL A 146 39.56 -12.23 21.90
N LEU A 147 39.09 -12.74 23.03
CA LEU A 147 37.67 -13.07 23.24
C LEU A 147 36.78 -11.83 23.11
N ILE A 148 37.15 -10.71 23.72
CA ILE A 148 36.40 -9.46 23.64
C ILE A 148 36.37 -8.96 22.19
N SER A 149 37.52 -8.96 21.51
CA SER A 149 37.64 -8.55 20.11
C SER A 149 36.80 -9.43 19.18
N TYR A 150 36.78 -10.73 19.44
CA TYR A 150 35.99 -11.71 18.70
C TYR A 150 34.48 -11.47 18.85
N HIS A 151 33.99 -11.32 20.08
CA HIS A 151 32.57 -11.03 20.33
C HIS A 151 32.16 -9.66 19.79
N LYS A 152 33.08 -8.68 19.77
CA LYS A 152 32.85 -7.38 19.14
C LYS A 152 32.70 -7.54 17.62
N ALA A 153 33.56 -8.33 16.98
CA ALA A 153 33.48 -8.60 15.54
C ALA A 153 32.18 -9.32 15.14
N ILE A 154 31.73 -10.34 15.90
CA ILE A 154 30.43 -10.99 15.65
C ILE A 154 29.29 -9.98 15.75
N ARG A 155 29.29 -9.17 16.83
CA ARG A 155 28.25 -8.15 17.05
C ARG A 155 28.21 -7.15 15.91
N GLN A 156 29.38 -6.72 15.42
CA GLN A 156 29.48 -5.82 14.27
C GLN A 156 28.89 -6.45 13.01
N ILE A 157 29.30 -7.66 12.63
CA ILE A 157 28.79 -8.36 11.44
C ILE A 157 27.27 -8.57 11.54
N SER A 158 26.77 -8.95 12.71
CA SER A 158 25.34 -9.13 12.93
C SER A 158 24.57 -7.80 12.85
N ALA A 159 25.15 -6.70 13.34
CA ALA A 159 24.55 -5.37 13.26
C ALA A 159 24.53 -4.85 11.83
N ASP A 160 25.65 -4.98 11.10
CA ASP A 160 25.78 -4.57 9.70
C ASP A 160 24.80 -5.34 8.80
N GLY A 161 24.72 -6.67 8.96
CA GLY A 161 23.77 -7.51 8.22
C GLY A 161 22.31 -7.14 8.52
N ALA A 162 21.95 -6.92 9.79
CA ALA A 162 20.61 -6.51 10.19
C ALA A 162 20.25 -5.12 9.63
N GLN A 163 21.19 -4.19 9.66
CA GLN A 163 21.01 -2.85 9.10
C GLN A 163 20.72 -2.91 7.60
N VAL A 164 21.48 -3.68 6.81
CA VAL A 164 21.23 -3.80 5.37
C VAL A 164 19.90 -4.50 5.09
N CYS A 165 19.53 -5.55 5.84
CA CYS A 165 18.23 -6.19 5.70
C CYS A 165 17.07 -5.21 5.95
N TYR A 166 17.22 -4.34 6.96
CA TYR A 166 16.23 -3.31 7.25
C TYR A 166 16.12 -2.28 6.12
N GLN A 167 17.24 -1.79 5.59
CA GLN A 167 17.25 -0.88 4.45
C GLN A 167 16.65 -1.51 3.19
N ALA A 168 16.97 -2.78 2.92
CA ALA A 168 16.41 -3.54 1.80
C ALA A 168 14.90 -3.68 1.91
N LYS A 169 14.38 -3.93 3.12
CA LYS A 169 12.94 -3.98 3.37
C LYS A 169 12.25 -2.64 3.03
N LEU A 170 12.79 -1.53 3.53
CA LEU A 170 12.26 -0.19 3.26
C LEU A 170 12.30 0.14 1.76
N ALA A 171 13.37 -0.23 1.06
CA ALA A 171 13.48 -0.04 -0.38
C ALA A 171 12.41 -0.83 -1.14
N VAL A 172 12.16 -2.08 -0.79
CA VAL A 172 11.07 -2.89 -1.40
C VAL A 172 9.69 -2.31 -1.11
N GLU A 173 9.43 -1.84 0.12
CA GLU A 173 8.17 -1.16 0.46
C GLU A 173 7.98 0.11 -0.38
N LYS A 174 9.05 0.88 -0.58
CA LYS A 174 9.04 2.06 -1.45
C LYS A 174 8.80 1.68 -2.92
N ILE A 175 9.45 0.64 -3.43
CA ILE A 175 9.22 0.12 -4.78
C ILE A 175 7.74 -0.23 -4.99
N ARG A 176 7.10 -0.90 -4.02
CA ARG A 176 5.66 -1.22 -4.09
C ARG A 176 4.81 0.04 -4.13
N SER A 177 5.07 1.00 -3.25
CA SER A 177 4.33 2.28 -3.24
C SER A 177 4.52 3.08 -4.54
N LEU A 178 5.70 3.03 -5.17
CA LEU A 178 5.92 3.64 -6.47
C LEU A 178 5.12 2.92 -7.57
N ALA A 179 5.11 1.58 -7.57
CA ALA A 179 4.36 0.77 -8.52
C ALA A 179 2.84 0.97 -8.37
N ASP A 180 2.33 1.08 -7.13
CA ASP A 180 0.92 1.40 -6.86
C ASP A 180 0.52 2.73 -7.50
N GLY A 181 1.38 3.75 -7.42
CA GLY A 181 1.15 5.03 -8.09
C GLY A 181 1.07 4.92 -9.62
N VAL A 182 1.86 4.02 -10.24
CA VAL A 182 1.76 3.77 -11.69
C VAL A 182 0.41 3.13 -12.04
N CYS A 183 -0.04 2.17 -11.23
CA CYS A 183 -1.34 1.54 -11.40
C CYS A 183 -2.50 2.54 -11.21
N GLU A 184 -2.35 3.54 -10.33
CA GLU A 184 -3.33 4.63 -10.18
C GLU A 184 -3.41 5.51 -11.43
N ASP A 185 -2.27 5.90 -11.99
CA ASP A 185 -2.21 6.67 -13.24
C ASP A 185 -2.83 5.87 -14.42
N GLU A 186 -2.51 4.58 -14.53
CA GLU A 186 -3.11 3.67 -15.52
C GLU A 186 -4.63 3.60 -15.38
N LYS A 187 -5.15 3.36 -14.16
CA LYS A 187 -6.59 3.30 -13.89
C LYS A 187 -7.30 4.59 -14.28
N SER A 188 -6.69 5.75 -14.00
CA SER A 188 -7.24 7.06 -14.36
C SER A 188 -7.37 7.23 -15.88
N VAL A 189 -6.34 6.82 -16.63
CA VAL A 189 -6.37 6.84 -18.10
C VAL A 189 -7.38 5.84 -18.65
N LEU A 190 -7.41 4.61 -18.15
CA LEU A 190 -8.37 3.58 -18.59
C LEU A 190 -9.83 3.97 -18.31
N ALA A 191 -10.11 4.62 -17.17
CA ALA A 191 -11.42 5.17 -16.88
C ALA A 191 -11.82 6.24 -17.92
N THR A 192 -10.87 7.07 -18.35
CA THR A 192 -11.09 8.07 -19.38
C THR A 192 -11.28 7.44 -20.76
N VAL A 193 -10.55 6.37 -21.10
CA VAL A 193 -10.81 5.58 -22.32
C VAL A 193 -12.23 5.03 -22.29
N GLY A 194 -12.65 4.48 -21.14
CA GLY A 194 -14.01 3.99 -20.93
C GLY A 194 -15.06 5.06 -21.21
N ALA A 195 -14.89 6.26 -20.65
CA ALA A 195 -15.78 7.39 -20.92
C ALA A 195 -15.79 7.77 -22.40
N VAL A 196 -14.62 7.98 -23.01
CA VAL A 196 -14.52 8.43 -24.41
C VAL A 196 -15.10 7.41 -25.39
N CYS A 197 -14.70 6.14 -25.27
CA CYS A 197 -15.08 5.10 -26.22
C CYS A 197 -16.48 4.54 -25.97
N ASN A 198 -16.84 4.23 -24.72
CA ASN A 198 -18.14 3.61 -24.45
C ASN A 198 -19.29 4.61 -24.56
N ASP A 199 -19.12 5.87 -24.11
CA ASP A 199 -20.22 6.84 -24.20
C ASP A 199 -20.44 7.32 -25.63
N SER A 200 -19.38 7.44 -26.43
CA SER A 200 -19.50 7.77 -27.86
C SER A 200 -20.14 6.65 -28.67
N SER A 201 -19.92 5.38 -28.29
CA SER A 201 -20.50 4.22 -29.00
C SER A 201 -22.04 4.18 -28.94
N LYS A 202 -22.66 4.97 -28.05
CA LYS A 202 -24.12 5.09 -27.91
C LYS A 202 -24.77 5.91 -29.02
N TYR A 203 -24.00 6.68 -29.79
CA TYR A 203 -24.50 7.56 -30.84
C TYR A 203 -24.12 7.04 -32.23
N SER A 204 -25.04 7.15 -33.20
CA SER A 204 -24.78 6.69 -34.57
C SER A 204 -23.87 7.63 -35.34
N VAL A 205 -23.16 7.10 -36.35
CA VAL A 205 -22.26 7.89 -37.23
C VAL A 205 -23.00 9.05 -37.92
N ASP A 206 -24.27 8.85 -38.29
CA ASP A 206 -25.13 9.88 -38.87
C ASP A 206 -25.35 11.08 -37.95
N LEU A 207 -25.27 10.86 -36.64
CA LEU A 207 -25.43 11.90 -35.64
C LEU A 207 -24.15 12.72 -35.45
N PHE A 208 -23.00 12.04 -35.48
CA PHE A 208 -21.69 12.70 -35.50
C PHE A 208 -21.54 13.64 -36.70
N ALA A 209 -22.13 13.32 -37.85
CA ALA A 209 -22.15 14.19 -39.03
C ALA A 209 -23.00 15.47 -38.86
N LYS A 210 -23.92 15.51 -37.88
CA LYS A 210 -24.80 16.66 -37.62
C LYS A 210 -24.22 17.67 -36.62
N VAL A 211 -23.24 17.26 -35.82
CA VAL A 211 -22.55 18.15 -34.87
C VAL A 211 -21.23 18.59 -35.48
N PRO A 212 -21.02 19.90 -35.72
CA PRO A 212 -19.75 20.42 -36.22
C PRO A 212 -18.59 19.98 -35.33
N ASP A 213 -17.48 19.57 -35.96
CA ASP A 213 -16.24 19.14 -35.30
C ASP A 213 -16.32 17.93 -34.35
N ALA A 214 -17.49 17.34 -34.09
CA ALA A 214 -17.63 16.19 -33.18
C ALA A 214 -16.83 14.96 -33.63
N GLY A 215 -16.86 14.63 -34.92
CA GLY A 215 -16.05 13.54 -35.46
C GLY A 215 -14.55 13.82 -35.31
N THR A 216 -14.13 15.07 -35.51
CA THR A 216 -12.73 15.50 -35.37
C THR A 216 -12.28 15.43 -33.91
N ILE A 217 -13.08 15.95 -32.97
CA ILE A 217 -12.82 15.91 -31.53
C ILE A 217 -12.76 14.48 -31.03
N PHE A 218 -13.71 13.63 -31.42
CA PHE A 218 -13.71 12.21 -31.05
C PHE A 218 -12.46 11.50 -31.56
N THR A 219 -12.13 11.68 -32.84
CA THR A 219 -10.93 11.07 -33.46
C THR A 219 -9.65 11.56 -32.77
N GLN A 220 -9.50 12.87 -32.54
CA GLN A 220 -8.35 13.43 -31.83
C GLN A 220 -8.21 12.89 -30.40
N ASN A 221 -9.31 12.75 -29.68
CA ASN A 221 -9.31 12.19 -28.32
C ASN A 221 -8.91 10.71 -28.34
N VAL A 222 -9.47 9.91 -29.24
CA VAL A 222 -9.15 8.48 -29.40
C VAL A 222 -7.70 8.28 -29.82
N ASP A 223 -7.21 9.04 -30.80
CA ASP A 223 -5.83 8.99 -31.30
C ASP A 223 -4.82 9.41 -30.23
N THR A 224 -5.24 10.25 -29.28
CA THR A 224 -4.38 10.68 -28.16
C THR A 224 -4.40 9.69 -27.01
N ILE A 225 -5.57 9.19 -26.61
CA ILE A 225 -5.72 8.37 -25.39
C ILE A 225 -5.37 6.90 -25.61
N THR A 226 -5.61 6.34 -26.80
CA THR A 226 -5.38 4.91 -27.07
C THR A 226 -3.89 4.54 -27.00
N PRO A 227 -2.96 5.30 -27.62
CA PRO A 227 -1.53 5.05 -27.48
C PRO A 227 -1.05 5.23 -26.03
N ALA A 228 -1.57 6.25 -25.34
CA ALA A 228 -1.24 6.51 -23.94
C ALA A 228 -1.66 5.36 -23.01
N ALA A 229 -2.87 4.82 -23.20
CA ALA A 229 -3.35 3.66 -22.46
C ALA A 229 -2.52 2.41 -22.75
N THR A 230 -2.13 2.20 -24.01
CA THR A 230 -1.28 1.07 -24.43
C THR A 230 0.09 1.15 -23.76
N GLU A 231 0.73 2.32 -23.82
CA GLU A 231 2.04 2.56 -23.21
C GLU A 231 2.02 2.39 -21.68
N LEU A 232 0.95 2.83 -21.01
CA LEU A 232 0.76 2.60 -19.56
C LEU A 232 0.55 1.12 -19.23
N THR A 233 -0.22 0.39 -20.05
CA THR A 233 -0.44 -1.05 -19.86
C THR A 233 0.87 -1.83 -20.01
N GLU A 234 1.72 -1.45 -20.97
CA GLU A 234 3.07 -2.02 -21.13
C GLU A 234 3.96 -1.72 -19.93
N LEU A 235 3.92 -0.49 -19.40
CA LEU A 235 4.64 -0.12 -18.18
C LEU A 235 4.19 -0.96 -16.99
N VAL A 236 2.88 -1.09 -16.74
CA VAL A 236 2.36 -1.91 -15.63
C VAL A 236 2.70 -3.39 -15.80
N THR A 237 2.67 -3.89 -17.03
CA THR A 237 3.12 -5.26 -17.33
C THR A 237 4.60 -5.44 -16.97
N SER A 238 5.47 -4.48 -17.33
CA SER A 238 6.89 -4.53 -16.99
C SER A 238 7.17 -4.42 -15.49
N LEU A 239 6.35 -3.66 -14.74
CA LEU A 239 6.49 -3.50 -13.30
C LEU A 239 6.28 -4.81 -12.53
N SER A 240 5.42 -5.69 -13.04
CA SER A 240 5.21 -7.01 -12.41
C SER A 240 6.51 -7.84 -12.37
N ALA A 241 7.33 -7.77 -13.43
CA ALA A 241 8.63 -8.41 -13.48
C ALA A 241 9.64 -7.74 -12.53
N GLU A 242 9.69 -6.41 -12.48
CA GLU A 242 10.57 -5.66 -11.57
C GLU A 242 10.25 -5.92 -10.09
N LEU A 243 8.97 -5.98 -9.72
CA LEU A 243 8.53 -6.34 -8.36
C LEU A 243 8.96 -7.75 -7.96
N SER A 244 8.93 -8.70 -8.91
CA SER A 244 9.43 -10.05 -8.68
C SER A 244 10.95 -10.04 -8.45
N VAL A 245 11.70 -9.31 -9.26
CA VAL A 245 13.17 -9.17 -9.13
C VAL A 245 13.54 -8.53 -7.79
N ALA A 246 12.85 -7.47 -7.37
CA ALA A 246 13.07 -6.84 -6.07
C ALA A 246 12.82 -7.81 -4.90
N SER A 247 11.75 -8.61 -4.99
CA SER A 247 11.41 -9.60 -3.96
C SER A 247 12.44 -10.72 -3.88
N GLU A 248 12.93 -11.22 -5.02
CA GLU A 248 13.98 -12.23 -5.07
C GLU A 248 15.29 -11.72 -4.48
N LYS A 249 15.71 -10.51 -4.86
CA LYS A 249 16.93 -9.88 -4.30
C LYS A 249 16.81 -9.61 -2.81
N PHE A 250 15.63 -9.26 -2.31
CA PHE A 250 15.39 -9.09 -0.88
C PHE A 250 15.60 -10.40 -0.09
N GLU A 251 15.06 -11.51 -0.58
CA GLU A 251 15.30 -12.83 0.03
C GLU A 251 16.78 -13.23 -0.06
N GLN A 252 17.46 -12.87 -1.16
CA GLN A 252 18.91 -13.07 -1.30
C GLN A 252 19.70 -12.27 -0.25
N VAL A 253 19.38 -10.99 -0.04
CA VAL A 253 19.99 -10.14 1.01
C VAL A 253 19.85 -10.79 2.38
N LYS A 254 18.64 -11.23 2.72
CA LYS A 254 18.34 -11.87 4.00
C LYS A 254 19.13 -13.16 4.20
N TRP A 255 19.12 -14.04 3.20
CA TRP A 255 19.84 -15.31 3.25
C TRP A 255 21.36 -15.11 3.37
N LEU A 256 21.93 -14.17 2.61
CA LEU A 256 23.36 -13.85 2.68
C LEU A 256 23.75 -13.27 4.04
N ALA A 257 22.93 -12.37 4.61
CA ALA A 257 23.17 -11.77 5.91
C ALA A 257 23.10 -12.80 7.05
N ASP A 258 22.10 -13.69 7.03
CA ASP A 258 21.97 -14.78 8.00
C ASP A 258 23.14 -15.75 7.92
N ARG A 259 23.58 -16.07 6.70
CA ARG A 259 24.75 -16.93 6.46
C ARG A 259 26.05 -16.27 6.93
N ALA A 260 26.23 -14.97 6.69
CA ALA A 260 27.38 -14.22 7.18
C ALA A 260 27.44 -14.22 8.71
N ASN A 261 26.31 -14.02 9.39
CA ASN A 261 26.21 -14.09 10.84
C ASN A 261 26.55 -15.49 11.37
N LEU A 262 26.07 -16.55 10.71
CA LEU A 262 26.37 -17.94 11.08
C LEU A 262 27.86 -18.27 10.90
N LEU A 263 28.49 -17.84 9.81
CA LEU A 263 29.93 -18.01 9.60
C LEU A 263 30.76 -17.23 10.63
N ALA A 264 30.35 -16.00 10.95
CA ALA A 264 31.00 -15.21 11.99
C ALA A 264 30.93 -15.92 13.35
N LYS A 265 29.75 -16.47 13.71
CA LYS A 265 29.54 -17.33 14.89
C LYS A 265 30.24 -18.69 14.83
N HIS A 266 30.79 -19.10 13.70
CA HIS A 266 31.63 -20.30 13.59
C HIS A 266 33.13 -19.97 13.52
N GLY A 267 33.49 -18.69 13.59
CA GLY A 267 34.89 -18.23 13.57
C GLY A 267 35.46 -17.96 12.18
N GLU A 268 34.66 -18.14 11.12
CA GLU A 268 35.06 -17.91 9.72
C GLU A 268 34.86 -16.44 9.32
N MET A 269 35.56 -15.54 10.03
CA MET A 269 35.37 -14.09 9.92
C MET A 269 35.70 -13.52 8.53
N ALA A 270 36.69 -14.10 7.83
CA ALA A 270 37.05 -13.66 6.49
C ALA A 270 35.96 -14.01 5.47
N GLU A 271 35.36 -15.20 5.58
CA GLU A 271 34.26 -15.63 4.72
C GLU A 271 32.98 -14.85 5.03
N ALA A 272 32.71 -14.58 6.31
CA ALA A 272 31.61 -13.71 6.72
C ALA A 272 31.73 -12.29 6.14
N ALA A 273 32.94 -11.72 6.14
CA ALA A 273 33.19 -10.41 5.53
C ALA A 273 33.00 -10.40 4.01
N VAL A 274 33.41 -11.48 3.30
CA VAL A 274 33.14 -11.63 1.86
C VAL A 274 31.64 -11.71 1.59
N LEU A 275 30.87 -12.44 2.40
CA LEU A 275 29.42 -12.49 2.24
C LEU A 275 28.74 -11.14 2.49
N LEU A 276 29.23 -10.32 3.42
CA LEU A 276 28.72 -8.96 3.61
C LEU A 276 28.94 -8.08 2.37
N GLN A 277 30.03 -8.29 1.62
CA GLN A 277 30.21 -7.62 0.33
C GLN A 277 29.13 -8.03 -0.67
N SER A 278 28.80 -9.33 -0.75
CA SER A 278 27.70 -9.83 -1.59
C SER A 278 26.32 -9.34 -1.13
N VAL A 279 26.13 -9.12 0.18
CA VAL A 279 24.91 -8.47 0.72
C VAL A 279 24.79 -7.04 0.17
N ALA A 280 25.88 -6.27 0.16
CA ALA A 280 25.89 -4.92 -0.38
C ALA A 280 25.62 -4.89 -1.89
N GLU A 281 26.17 -5.85 -2.65
CA GLU A 281 25.89 -6.01 -4.09
C GLU A 281 24.40 -6.34 -4.35
N ALA A 282 23.81 -7.25 -3.57
CA ALA A 282 22.39 -7.58 -3.68
C ALA A 282 21.50 -6.37 -3.34
N MET A 283 21.88 -5.58 -2.32
CA MET A 283 21.21 -4.33 -1.97
C MET A 283 21.29 -3.28 -3.10
N ASN A 284 22.45 -3.11 -3.74
CA ASN A 284 22.58 -2.23 -4.90
C ASN A 284 21.63 -2.66 -6.03
N GLY A 285 21.47 -3.97 -6.25
CA GLY A 285 20.49 -4.48 -7.20
C GLY A 285 19.03 -4.13 -6.87
N ILE A 286 18.67 -3.99 -5.58
CA ILE A 286 17.33 -3.50 -5.18
C ILE A 286 17.21 -2.01 -5.49
N LEU A 287 18.24 -1.21 -5.20
CA LEU A 287 18.26 0.23 -5.49
C LEU A 287 18.20 0.51 -7.00
N GLU A 288 18.81 -0.33 -7.83
CA GLU A 288 18.67 -0.26 -9.29
C GLU A 288 17.23 -0.53 -9.75
N VAL A 289 16.54 -1.50 -9.15
CA VAL A 289 15.12 -1.74 -9.42
C VAL A 289 14.29 -0.53 -8.97
N GLU A 290 14.58 0.04 -7.79
CA GLU A 290 13.93 1.26 -7.31
C GLU A 290 14.07 2.41 -8.31
N GLY A 291 15.26 2.62 -8.86
CA GLY A 291 15.49 3.62 -9.92
C GLY A 291 14.63 3.39 -11.16
N ARG A 292 14.60 2.15 -11.67
CA ARG A 292 13.76 1.80 -12.85
C ARG A 292 12.27 2.00 -12.59
N VAL A 293 11.78 1.62 -11.41
CA VAL A 293 10.37 1.79 -11.04
C VAL A 293 10.03 3.27 -10.82
N LEU A 294 10.95 4.06 -10.27
CA LEU A 294 10.80 5.51 -10.17
C LEU A 294 10.73 6.18 -11.56
N ASP A 295 11.59 5.77 -12.49
CA ASP A 295 11.56 6.24 -13.87
C ASP A 295 10.23 5.86 -14.55
N ALA A 296 9.76 4.63 -14.35
CA ALA A 296 8.45 4.18 -14.84
C ALA A 296 7.31 5.03 -14.26
N LYS A 297 7.35 5.36 -12.96
CA LYS A 297 6.37 6.26 -12.33
C LYS A 297 6.40 7.66 -12.93
N ASN A 298 7.58 8.25 -13.09
CA ASN A 298 7.70 9.57 -13.70
C ASN A 298 7.17 9.57 -15.13
N LYS A 299 7.46 8.52 -15.90
CA LYS A 299 6.95 8.34 -17.26
C LYS A 299 5.43 8.19 -17.28
N ALA A 300 4.86 7.38 -16.39
CA ALA A 300 3.42 7.20 -16.27
C ALA A 300 2.69 8.51 -15.94
N HIS A 301 3.22 9.27 -14.98
CA HIS A 301 2.69 10.57 -14.61
C HIS A 301 2.77 11.58 -15.78
N GLN A 302 3.87 11.57 -16.54
CA GLN A 302 4.00 12.40 -17.75
C GLN A 302 2.98 12.03 -18.82
N ILE A 303 2.71 10.74 -19.02
CA ILE A 303 1.67 10.28 -19.94
C ILE A 303 0.30 10.77 -19.47
N ALA A 304 -0.05 10.52 -18.21
CA ALA A 304 -1.34 10.92 -17.63
C ALA A 304 -1.57 12.45 -17.71
N THR A 305 -0.54 13.25 -17.45
CA THR A 305 -0.62 14.72 -17.56
C THR A 305 -0.68 15.21 -19.01
N LYS A 306 0.06 14.59 -19.94
CA LYS A 306 0.02 14.93 -21.37
C LYS A 306 -1.35 14.70 -21.99
N VAL A 307 -2.06 13.67 -21.56
CA VAL A 307 -3.42 13.36 -22.02
C VAL A 307 -4.44 14.41 -21.54
N ARG A 308 -4.05 15.35 -20.64
CA ARG A 308 -4.91 16.41 -20.08
C ARG A 308 -6.30 15.88 -19.76
N LEU A 309 -6.35 14.81 -18.95
CA LEU A 309 -7.55 14.01 -18.72
C LEU A 309 -8.78 14.88 -18.38
N GLN A 310 -8.61 15.96 -17.62
CA GLN A 310 -9.69 16.88 -17.28
C GLN A 310 -10.21 17.66 -18.50
N ASP A 311 -9.33 18.33 -19.26
CA ASP A 311 -9.71 19.09 -20.46
C ASP A 311 -10.36 18.18 -21.51
N MET A 312 -9.83 16.98 -21.68
CA MET A 312 -10.32 16.01 -22.65
C MET A 312 -11.70 15.46 -22.24
N VAL A 313 -11.90 15.12 -20.96
CA VAL A 313 -13.21 14.72 -20.43
C VAL A 313 -14.23 15.84 -20.56
N GLU A 314 -13.84 17.08 -20.28
CA GLU A 314 -14.74 18.23 -20.36
C GLU A 314 -15.16 18.52 -21.80
N THR A 315 -14.19 18.55 -22.73
CA THR A 315 -14.45 18.73 -24.17
C THR A 315 -15.31 17.58 -24.70
N HIS A 316 -15.04 16.35 -24.25
CA HIS A 316 -15.82 15.18 -24.64
C HIS A 316 -17.25 15.23 -24.11
N LYS A 317 -17.46 15.63 -22.85
CA LYS A 317 -18.79 15.83 -22.27
C LYS A 317 -19.58 16.89 -23.03
N GLN A 318 -18.95 18.01 -23.37
CA GLN A 318 -19.60 19.06 -24.17
C GLN A 318 -20.02 18.55 -25.55
N MET A 319 -19.15 17.77 -26.22
CA MET A 319 -19.48 17.10 -27.48
C MET A 319 -20.63 16.10 -27.32
N LEU A 320 -20.62 15.26 -26.28
CA LEU A 320 -21.69 14.30 -26.00
C LEU A 320 -23.02 15.00 -25.70
N GLU A 321 -23.00 16.16 -25.05
CA GLU A 321 -24.20 16.96 -24.81
C GLU A 321 -24.76 17.53 -26.12
N GLN A 322 -23.90 18.02 -27.02
CA GLN A 322 -24.34 18.45 -28.35
C GLN A 322 -24.90 17.29 -29.19
N LEU A 323 -24.28 16.12 -29.13
CA LEU A 323 -24.78 14.90 -29.76
C LEU A 323 -26.13 14.49 -29.16
N ARG A 324 -26.27 14.51 -27.84
CA ARG A 324 -27.55 14.27 -27.16
C ARG A 324 -28.62 15.23 -27.67
N LEU A 325 -28.33 16.52 -27.74
CA LEU A 325 -29.27 17.53 -28.24
C LEU A 325 -29.68 17.29 -29.71
N GLN A 326 -28.77 16.80 -30.56
CA GLN A 326 -29.08 16.44 -31.96
C GLN A 326 -29.75 15.06 -32.11
N SER A 327 -29.59 14.16 -31.12
CA SER A 327 -30.26 12.85 -31.07
C SER A 327 -31.76 12.99 -30.79
N ILE A 328 -32.14 14.11 -30.18
CA ILE A 328 -33.54 14.48 -29.99
C ILE A 328 -34.09 14.77 -31.39
N PRO A 329 -35.05 13.98 -31.90
CA PRO A 329 -35.61 14.22 -33.22
C PRO A 329 -36.18 15.65 -33.25
N PRO A 330 -35.99 16.41 -34.36
CA PRO A 330 -36.65 17.68 -34.50
C PRO A 330 -38.16 17.45 -34.33
N PRO A 331 -38.85 18.31 -33.58
CA PRO A 331 -40.28 18.17 -33.42
C PRO A 331 -40.90 18.09 -34.81
N PRO A 332 -41.87 17.18 -35.05
CA PRO A 332 -42.52 17.09 -36.36
C PRO A 332 -42.98 18.49 -36.79
N ALA A 333 -42.82 18.81 -38.09
CA ALA A 333 -43.25 20.07 -38.67
C ALA A 333 -44.64 20.40 -38.11
N ALA A 334 -44.72 21.53 -37.40
CA ALA A 334 -45.82 21.81 -36.49
C ALA A 334 -47.17 21.56 -37.18
N PRO A 335 -47.94 20.52 -36.78
CA PRO A 335 -49.38 20.64 -36.90
C PRO A 335 -49.75 21.86 -36.05
N GLU A 336 -50.70 22.67 -36.53
CA GLU A 336 -51.16 23.90 -35.87
C GLU A 336 -51.06 23.79 -34.35
N ARG A 337 -50.22 24.64 -33.73
CA ARG A 337 -49.93 24.61 -32.29
C ARG A 337 -51.25 24.43 -31.52
N PRO A 338 -51.46 23.29 -30.84
CA PRO A 338 -52.57 23.17 -29.93
C PRO A 338 -52.32 24.17 -28.81
N VAL A 339 -53.29 25.05 -28.57
CA VAL A 339 -53.36 25.80 -27.32
C VAL A 339 -53.48 24.75 -26.22
N LEU A 340 -52.43 24.62 -25.38
CA LEU A 340 -52.44 23.68 -24.26
C LEU A 340 -53.55 24.09 -23.29
N PRO A 341 -54.47 23.19 -22.90
CA PRO A 341 -55.42 23.45 -21.83
C PRO A 341 -54.65 23.40 -20.51
N ASN A 342 -54.05 24.52 -20.10
CA ASN A 342 -53.37 24.65 -18.81
C ASN A 342 -54.37 24.53 -17.66
N ALA A 343 -54.61 23.32 -17.17
CA ALA A 343 -55.42 23.08 -15.98
C ALA A 343 -54.85 21.91 -15.17
N VAL A 344 -54.75 22.14 -13.86
CA VAL A 344 -54.71 21.08 -12.85
C VAL A 344 -55.93 20.16 -12.99
N THR A 345 -55.79 18.91 -12.56
CA THR A 345 -56.84 17.89 -12.67
C THR A 345 -57.81 17.90 -11.48
N LEU A 346 -57.42 18.53 -10.37
CA LEU A 346 -58.29 18.78 -9.22
C LEU A 346 -59.51 19.61 -9.63
N LYS A 347 -60.68 19.26 -9.07
CA LYS A 347 -61.94 19.96 -9.38
C LYS A 347 -62.00 21.32 -8.67
N ASN A 348 -61.52 21.37 -7.43
CA ASN A 348 -61.46 22.57 -6.61
C ASN A 348 -60.05 22.68 -6.00
N PRO A 349 -59.04 23.08 -6.80
CA PRO A 349 -57.65 23.12 -6.35
C PRO A 349 -57.46 24.19 -5.26
N ILE A 350 -56.89 23.78 -4.13
CA ILE A 350 -56.39 24.70 -3.10
C ILE A 350 -54.87 24.79 -3.28
N ALA A 351 -54.35 25.99 -3.54
CA ALA A 351 -52.91 26.20 -3.67
C ALA A 351 -52.23 26.07 -2.30
N LEU A 352 -51.26 25.16 -2.19
CA LEU A 352 -50.31 25.10 -1.09
C LEU A 352 -49.13 26.04 -1.36
N ALA A 353 -48.69 26.09 -2.62
CA ALA A 353 -47.68 26.99 -3.13
C ALA A 353 -47.88 27.26 -4.62
N GLY A 354 -47.48 28.44 -5.11
CA GLY A 354 -47.62 28.81 -6.52
C GLY A 354 -49.03 29.29 -6.90
N SER A 355 -49.32 29.37 -8.20
CA SER A 355 -50.60 29.85 -8.72
C SER A 355 -50.80 29.47 -10.19
N LEU A 356 -52.03 29.08 -10.54
CA LEU A 356 -52.43 28.75 -11.92
C LEU A 356 -52.45 29.98 -12.84
N SER A 357 -52.57 31.17 -12.26
CA SER A 357 -52.50 32.44 -13.00
C SER A 357 -51.07 32.97 -13.14
N GLY A 358 -50.07 32.23 -12.63
CA GLY A 358 -48.68 32.66 -12.53
C GLY A 358 -48.25 32.77 -11.08
N ALA A 359 -47.25 31.98 -10.67
CA ALA A 359 -46.72 32.03 -9.30
C ALA A 359 -46.13 33.42 -8.97
N GLU A 360 -46.46 33.95 -7.79
CA GLU A 360 -46.04 35.29 -7.37
C GLU A 360 -44.54 35.39 -7.09
N SER A 361 -43.94 34.29 -6.63
CA SER A 361 -42.51 34.18 -6.32
C SER A 361 -41.94 32.84 -6.79
N LYS A 362 -40.62 32.76 -6.89
CA LYS A 362 -39.90 31.49 -7.05
C LYS A 362 -39.99 30.70 -5.74
N VAL A 363 -40.24 29.40 -5.83
CA VAL A 363 -40.10 28.44 -4.73
C VAL A 363 -39.06 27.40 -5.17
N ASP A 364 -38.06 27.22 -4.32
CA ASP A 364 -36.88 26.39 -4.57
C ASP A 364 -36.32 25.97 -3.21
N ASP A 365 -36.21 24.67 -2.97
CA ASP A 365 -35.78 24.04 -1.71
C ASP A 365 -36.64 24.48 -0.50
N GLN A 366 -37.98 24.39 -0.62
CA GLN A 366 -38.93 24.78 0.43
C GLN A 366 -39.97 23.69 0.74
N ALA A 367 -40.38 23.63 2.01
CA ALA A 367 -41.42 22.73 2.47
C ALA A 367 -42.59 23.49 3.08
N PHE A 368 -43.77 22.93 2.89
CA PHE A 368 -45.05 23.46 3.33
C PHE A 368 -45.74 22.41 4.19
N GLU A 369 -46.22 22.84 5.36
CA GLU A 369 -46.99 21.99 6.24
C GLU A 369 -48.47 21.99 5.82
N LEU A 370 -49.08 20.80 5.76
CA LEU A 370 -50.50 20.60 5.54
C LEU A 370 -51.07 19.71 6.64
N THR A 371 -51.99 20.24 7.44
CA THR A 371 -52.74 19.47 8.44
C THR A 371 -54.04 18.96 7.85
N LEU A 372 -54.21 17.65 7.83
CA LEU A 372 -55.36 16.93 7.31
C LEU A 372 -56.43 16.70 8.40
N PRO A 373 -57.70 16.58 8.03
CA PRO A 373 -58.78 16.30 8.97
C PRO A 373 -58.94 14.79 9.28
N PHE A 374 -58.00 13.96 8.81
CA PHE A 374 -57.85 12.53 9.07
C PHE A 374 -56.38 12.12 9.02
N ASN A 375 -56.05 10.95 9.56
CA ASN A 375 -54.68 10.42 9.53
C ASN A 375 -54.40 9.63 8.25
N VAL A 376 -53.22 9.83 7.69
CA VAL A 376 -52.61 8.99 6.65
C VAL A 376 -51.65 8.02 7.32
N THR A 377 -51.56 6.77 6.84
CA THR A 377 -50.67 5.75 7.41
C THR A 377 -49.63 5.28 6.40
N ILE A 378 -48.36 5.24 6.81
CA ILE A 378 -47.27 4.68 6.01
C ILE A 378 -46.49 3.71 6.89
N TYR A 379 -46.37 2.45 6.48
CA TYR A 379 -45.64 1.40 7.22
C TYR A 379 -45.96 1.38 8.73
N GLY A 380 -47.26 1.41 9.04
CA GLY A 380 -47.78 1.31 10.41
C GLY A 380 -47.70 2.59 11.24
N TYR A 381 -47.17 3.70 10.69
CA TYR A 381 -47.14 4.99 11.35
C TYR A 381 -48.17 5.94 10.76
N SER A 382 -48.97 6.59 11.61
CA SER A 382 -50.07 7.46 11.21
C SER A 382 -49.85 8.90 11.64
N SER A 383 -50.09 9.85 10.74
CA SER A 383 -50.12 11.28 11.05
C SER A 383 -51.18 12.02 10.25
N SER A 384 -51.70 13.10 10.81
CA SER A 384 -52.53 14.08 10.09
C SER A 384 -51.70 15.26 9.58
N VAL A 385 -50.41 15.34 9.91
CA VAL A 385 -49.52 16.43 9.49
C VAL A 385 -48.62 15.92 8.37
N LEU A 386 -48.70 16.55 7.21
CA LEU A 386 -47.83 16.30 6.07
C LEU A 386 -46.88 17.49 5.89
N SER A 387 -45.61 17.21 5.66
CA SER A 387 -44.64 18.17 5.14
C SER A 387 -44.40 17.88 3.67
N ILE A 388 -44.87 18.78 2.81
CA ILE A 388 -44.84 18.64 1.35
C ILE A 388 -43.80 19.62 0.82
N ASN A 389 -42.77 19.14 0.11
CA ASN A 389 -41.78 20.02 -0.50
C ASN A 389 -41.93 20.13 -2.01
N ASP A 390 -41.30 21.17 -2.57
CA ASP A 390 -41.24 21.42 -4.01
C ASP A 390 -40.50 20.33 -4.78
N ASN A 391 -39.42 19.78 -4.19
CA ASN A 391 -38.60 18.68 -4.71
C ASN A 391 -39.30 17.31 -4.76
N GLY A 392 -40.64 17.26 -4.78
CA GLY A 392 -41.42 16.04 -5.03
C GLY A 392 -41.31 14.97 -3.94
N MET A 393 -41.17 15.40 -2.69
CA MET A 393 -41.13 14.58 -1.48
C MET A 393 -42.19 15.03 -0.47
N ILE A 394 -42.86 14.06 0.14
CA ILE A 394 -43.86 14.26 1.19
C ILE A 394 -43.45 13.45 2.41
N CYS A 395 -43.22 14.09 3.54
CA CYS A 395 -42.85 13.45 4.80
C CYS A 395 -43.99 13.57 5.83
N LEU A 396 -44.16 12.57 6.69
CA LEU A 396 -45.04 12.71 7.85
C LEU A 396 -44.37 13.58 8.92
N ASP A 397 -45.18 14.44 9.56
CA ASP A 397 -44.87 15.36 10.67
C ASP A 397 -43.93 16.53 10.38
N ARG A 398 -42.81 16.31 9.68
CA ARG A 398 -41.78 17.35 9.50
C ARG A 398 -41.01 17.17 8.19
N PRO A 399 -40.37 18.24 7.66
CA PRO A 399 -39.45 18.12 6.53
C PRO A 399 -38.08 17.57 6.95
N PRO A 400 -37.21 17.24 5.98
CA PRO A 400 -35.77 17.17 6.22
C PRO A 400 -35.22 18.47 6.82
N PRO A 401 -34.16 18.42 7.65
CA PRO A 401 -33.59 19.60 8.31
C PRO A 401 -32.88 20.55 7.35
N ASN A 402 -32.41 20.06 6.18
CA ASN A 402 -31.84 20.87 5.12
C ASN A 402 -32.37 20.39 3.76
N LEU A 403 -33.23 21.18 3.12
CA LEU A 403 -33.83 20.83 1.83
C LEU A 403 -32.85 20.99 0.66
N VAL A 404 -31.85 21.87 0.79
CA VAL A 404 -30.82 22.09 -0.25
C VAL A 404 -29.94 20.85 -0.42
N ASP A 405 -29.60 20.19 0.69
CA ASP A 405 -28.78 18.96 0.67
C ASP A 405 -29.60 17.74 0.20
N GLU A 406 -30.92 17.79 0.38
CA GLU A 406 -31.87 16.71 0.14
C GLU A 406 -32.76 16.97 -1.09
N LYS A 407 -32.31 17.78 -2.05
CA LYS A 407 -33.04 18.06 -3.28
C LYS A 407 -32.94 16.95 -4.32
N ASP A 408 -31.78 16.30 -4.40
CA ASP A 408 -31.53 15.23 -5.35
C ASP A 408 -31.96 13.88 -4.80
N GLY A 409 -32.73 13.13 -5.59
CA GLY A 409 -33.15 11.78 -5.27
C GLY A 409 -32.01 10.83 -4.89
N LYS A 410 -32.27 9.93 -3.93
CA LYS A 410 -31.34 8.88 -3.46
C LYS A 410 -32.00 7.50 -3.53
N PRO A 411 -31.23 6.40 -3.69
CA PRO A 411 -31.81 5.07 -3.64
C PRO A 411 -32.46 4.80 -2.28
N LEU A 412 -33.63 4.15 -2.29
CA LEU A 412 -34.33 3.75 -1.07
C LEU A 412 -33.87 2.34 -0.63
N PRO A 413 -33.75 2.08 0.68
CA PRO A 413 -34.07 3.00 1.77
C PRO A 413 -32.91 3.99 1.96
N TYR A 414 -33.25 5.27 2.07
CA TYR A 414 -32.31 6.33 2.37
C TYR A 414 -32.38 6.68 3.86
N THR A 415 -31.29 6.45 4.59
CA THR A 415 -31.20 6.68 6.04
C THR A 415 -30.52 8.01 6.40
N GLY A 416 -30.45 8.95 5.46
CA GLY A 416 -29.88 10.28 5.69
C GLY A 416 -30.81 11.20 6.48
N ALA A 417 -30.84 12.49 6.15
CA ALA A 417 -31.58 13.47 6.94
C ALA A 417 -33.09 13.51 6.63
N VAL A 418 -33.56 12.69 5.68
CA VAL A 418 -34.98 12.54 5.35
C VAL A 418 -35.74 11.84 6.49
N PRO A 419 -36.90 12.36 6.92
CA PRO A 419 -37.79 11.70 7.87
C PRO A 419 -38.10 10.25 7.48
N PRO A 420 -38.22 9.33 8.45
CA PRO A 420 -38.28 7.90 8.18
C PRO A 420 -39.53 7.46 7.41
N TYR A 421 -40.65 8.18 7.56
CA TYR A 421 -41.92 7.91 6.89
C TYR A 421 -42.16 8.95 5.80
N ALA A 422 -41.82 8.58 4.56
CA ALA A 422 -41.80 9.50 3.44
C ALA A 422 -42.29 8.86 2.14
N LEU A 423 -42.91 9.70 1.31
CA LEU A 423 -43.38 9.40 -0.03
C LEU A 423 -42.54 10.22 -1.00
N PHE A 424 -42.10 9.58 -2.08
CA PHE A 424 -41.30 10.18 -3.14
C PHE A 424 -42.03 9.97 -4.46
N PRO A 425 -43.09 10.76 -4.75
CA PRO A 425 -43.76 10.68 -6.05
C PRO A 425 -42.82 11.02 -7.21
N LEU A 426 -41.92 11.98 -7.02
CA LEU A 426 -40.82 12.25 -7.94
C LEU A 426 -39.76 13.10 -7.24
N TRP A 427 -38.90 12.47 -6.44
CA TRP A 427 -37.89 13.18 -5.68
C TRP A 427 -36.70 13.56 -6.55
N THR A 428 -36.59 14.85 -6.88
CA THR A 428 -35.55 15.49 -7.70
C THR A 428 -35.59 17.01 -7.51
N ASP A 429 -34.60 17.73 -8.04
CA ASP A 429 -34.43 19.20 -7.94
C ASP A 429 -35.51 19.94 -8.76
N LEU A 430 -36.72 20.04 -8.21
CA LEU A 430 -37.90 20.67 -8.78
C LEU A 430 -38.12 22.07 -8.21
N MET A 431 -38.81 22.92 -8.95
CA MET A 431 -39.12 24.28 -8.51
C MET A 431 -40.46 24.79 -9.03
N ILE A 432 -40.99 25.79 -8.34
CA ILE A 432 -42.06 26.66 -8.83
C ILE A 432 -41.41 27.94 -9.35
N ARG A 433 -41.62 28.24 -10.64
CA ARG A 433 -41.01 29.40 -11.29
C ARG A 433 -41.95 30.60 -11.24
N GLN A 434 -41.43 31.74 -10.80
CA GLN A 434 -42.17 33.00 -10.81
C GLN A 434 -42.76 33.31 -12.20
N GLY A 435 -44.01 33.75 -12.22
CA GLY A 435 -44.74 34.15 -13.43
C GLY A 435 -45.18 33.01 -14.35
N LYS A 436 -44.88 31.75 -14.01
CA LYS A 436 -45.39 30.57 -14.73
C LYS A 436 -46.55 29.95 -13.95
N PRO A 437 -47.49 29.25 -14.62
CA PRO A 437 -48.64 28.63 -13.97
C PRO A 437 -48.24 27.37 -13.18
N HIS A 438 -47.19 27.45 -12.35
CA HIS A 438 -46.66 26.35 -11.55
C HIS A 438 -47.21 26.41 -10.14
N GLY A 439 -47.33 25.26 -9.48
CA GLY A 439 -47.69 25.16 -8.08
C GLY A 439 -47.81 23.74 -7.56
N ILE A 440 -48.05 23.67 -6.27
CA ILE A 440 -48.50 22.46 -5.57
C ILE A 440 -49.90 22.75 -5.07
N TYR A 441 -50.84 21.90 -5.44
CA TYR A 441 -52.25 22.05 -5.13
C TYR A 441 -52.74 20.82 -4.36
N TYR A 442 -53.82 20.97 -3.63
CA TYR A 442 -54.48 19.84 -3.02
C TYR A 442 -56.00 20.01 -2.99
N GLU A 443 -56.70 18.89 -2.87
CA GLU A 443 -58.15 18.84 -2.66
C GLU A 443 -58.47 17.66 -1.74
N ILE A 444 -59.40 17.87 -0.80
CA ILE A 444 -59.96 16.81 0.03
C ILE A 444 -61.39 16.57 -0.42
N GLU A 445 -61.67 15.37 -0.92
CA GLU A 445 -63.01 14.95 -1.36
C GLU A 445 -63.62 13.94 -0.38
N GLY A 446 -64.95 13.86 -0.35
CA GLY A 446 -65.70 12.89 0.45
C GLY A 446 -66.05 13.39 1.86
N ASN A 447 -66.59 12.48 2.68
CA ASN A 447 -66.98 12.73 4.06
C ASN A 447 -66.41 11.63 4.95
N ALA A 448 -66.09 11.94 6.21
CA ALA A 448 -65.59 10.95 7.16
C ALA A 448 -66.53 9.73 7.23
N PRO A 449 -66.01 8.48 7.27
CA PRO A 449 -64.60 8.07 7.28
C PRO A 449 -64.03 7.75 5.87
N ASN A 450 -64.65 8.25 4.80
CA ASN A 450 -64.29 7.95 3.40
C ASN A 450 -63.79 9.21 2.68
N ARG A 451 -62.84 9.93 3.29
CA ARG A 451 -62.19 11.07 2.67
C ARG A 451 -60.97 10.63 1.84
N THR A 452 -60.67 11.39 0.81
CA THR A 452 -59.47 11.23 -0.01
C THR A 452 -58.78 12.59 -0.14
N ILE A 453 -57.49 12.63 0.11
CA ILE A 453 -56.64 13.78 -0.21
C ILE A 453 -55.91 13.47 -1.52
N THR A 454 -55.99 14.40 -2.46
CA THR A 454 -55.18 14.39 -3.67
C THR A 454 -54.26 15.60 -3.64
N ILE A 455 -52.96 15.39 -3.74
CA ILE A 455 -51.93 16.42 -3.85
C ILE A 455 -51.42 16.39 -5.29
N GLU A 456 -51.46 17.52 -5.96
CA GLU A 456 -51.12 17.69 -7.36
C GLU A 456 -49.91 18.60 -7.50
N TYR A 457 -48.85 18.04 -8.07
CA TYR A 457 -47.68 18.79 -8.49
C TYR A 457 -47.86 19.22 -9.93
N TYR A 458 -47.68 20.51 -10.17
CA TYR A 458 -47.58 21.09 -11.51
C TYR A 458 -46.40 22.06 -11.52
N VAL A 459 -45.20 21.51 -11.69
CA VAL A 459 -43.93 22.20 -11.41
C VAL A 459 -42.95 22.05 -12.58
N THR A 460 -41.75 22.61 -12.46
CA THR A 460 -40.65 22.39 -13.41
C THR A 460 -39.44 21.82 -12.69
N ARG A 461 -38.48 21.23 -13.42
CA ARG A 461 -37.13 21.00 -12.89
C ARG A 461 -36.31 22.28 -12.88
N TYR A 462 -35.39 22.43 -11.93
CA TYR A 462 -34.49 23.58 -11.80
C TYR A 462 -33.72 23.88 -13.09
N THR A 463 -33.23 22.83 -13.76
CA THR A 463 -32.44 22.89 -15.00
C THR A 463 -33.29 22.95 -16.28
N MET A 464 -34.61 22.74 -16.20
CA MET A 464 -35.50 22.61 -17.36
C MET A 464 -36.73 23.53 -17.27
N GLN A 465 -36.52 24.81 -16.95
CA GLN A 465 -37.56 25.78 -16.54
C GLN A 465 -38.74 26.03 -17.49
N ASP A 466 -38.68 25.52 -18.72
CA ASP A 466 -39.77 25.61 -19.71
C ASP A 466 -40.52 24.27 -19.90
N GLN A 467 -40.22 23.27 -19.08
CA GLN A 467 -40.88 21.96 -19.04
C GLN A 467 -41.84 21.86 -17.85
N TYR A 468 -42.81 20.95 -17.97
CA TYR A 468 -43.80 20.70 -16.94
C TYR A 468 -43.67 19.27 -16.41
N PHE A 469 -43.77 19.15 -15.09
CA PHE A 469 -43.84 17.92 -14.34
C PHE A 469 -45.19 17.93 -13.64
N HIS A 470 -46.06 17.02 -14.07
CA HIS A 470 -47.46 16.94 -13.67
C HIS A 470 -47.77 15.54 -13.15
N PHE A 471 -47.97 15.45 -11.84
CA PHE A 471 -48.25 14.19 -11.16
C PHE A 471 -49.06 14.38 -9.89
N LEU A 472 -49.72 13.30 -9.47
CA LEU A 472 -50.59 13.26 -8.31
C LEU A 472 -50.07 12.29 -7.26
N VAL A 473 -50.35 12.61 -6.00
CA VAL A 473 -50.34 11.69 -4.86
C VAL A 473 -51.75 11.62 -4.29
N ILE A 474 -52.28 10.41 -4.15
CA ILE A 474 -53.63 10.18 -3.64
C ILE A 474 -53.54 9.26 -2.41
N LEU A 475 -54.16 9.70 -1.32
CA LEU A 475 -54.20 8.99 -0.03
C LEU A 475 -55.65 8.96 0.46
N SER A 476 -56.08 7.83 1.01
CA SER A 476 -57.49 7.61 1.39
C SER A 476 -57.61 7.28 2.88
N GLU A 477 -58.58 7.90 3.55
CA GLU A 477 -58.96 7.59 4.93
C GLU A 477 -59.49 6.15 5.09
N ALA A 478 -60.23 5.66 4.08
CA ALA A 478 -60.79 4.32 4.10
C ALA A 478 -59.74 3.22 3.84
N ASN A 479 -58.61 3.58 3.19
CA ASN A 479 -57.51 2.68 2.86
C ASN A 479 -56.17 3.33 3.29
N PRO A 480 -55.92 3.45 4.60
CA PRO A 480 -54.90 4.35 5.12
C PRO A 480 -53.47 3.96 4.75
N SER A 481 -53.21 2.70 4.39
CA SER A 481 -51.89 2.19 3.98
C SER A 481 -51.69 2.14 2.46
N VAL A 482 -52.67 2.55 1.66
CA VAL A 482 -52.55 2.53 0.20
C VAL A 482 -52.19 3.93 -0.31
N VAL A 483 -51.06 4.02 -1.00
CA VAL A 483 -50.57 5.24 -1.63
C VAL A 483 -50.64 5.08 -3.14
N VAL A 484 -51.23 6.06 -3.83
CA VAL A 484 -51.31 6.03 -5.29
C VAL A 484 -50.57 7.22 -5.89
N PHE A 485 -49.67 6.95 -6.84
CA PHE A 485 -49.09 7.96 -7.72
C PHE A 485 -49.67 7.86 -9.11
N LYS A 486 -49.97 9.00 -9.74
CA LYS A 486 -50.38 9.08 -11.15
C LYS A 486 -49.56 10.13 -11.87
N TYR A 487 -49.09 9.81 -13.07
CA TYR A 487 -48.26 10.69 -13.88
C TYR A 487 -49.01 11.11 -15.14
N TYR A 488 -49.18 12.41 -15.32
CA TYR A 488 -49.81 13.01 -16.49
C TYR A 488 -48.76 13.45 -17.49
N ASP A 489 -47.72 14.13 -17.00
CA ASP A 489 -46.57 14.52 -17.80
C ASP A 489 -45.29 14.52 -16.96
N VAL A 490 -44.25 13.86 -17.45
CA VAL A 490 -42.91 13.84 -16.86
C VAL A 490 -41.95 13.85 -18.05
N GLN A 491 -41.56 15.04 -18.48
CA GLN A 491 -40.92 15.29 -19.77
C GLN A 491 -39.64 14.47 -20.01
N ASP A 492 -38.86 14.21 -18.96
CA ASP A 492 -37.61 13.43 -19.02
C ASP A 492 -37.79 11.95 -18.60
N GLN A 493 -39.04 11.52 -18.41
CA GLN A 493 -39.42 10.20 -17.93
C GLN A 493 -38.83 9.82 -16.55
N GLY A 494 -38.43 10.80 -15.74
CA GLY A 494 -37.82 10.56 -14.42
C GLY A 494 -36.38 10.04 -14.48
N ILE A 495 -35.61 10.43 -15.51
CA ILE A 495 -34.21 9.98 -15.70
C ILE A 495 -33.29 10.40 -14.56
N GLU A 496 -33.64 11.47 -13.84
CA GLU A 496 -32.93 12.00 -12.68
C GLU A 496 -33.93 12.19 -11.54
N GLY A 497 -34.05 11.19 -10.69
CA GLY A 497 -34.98 11.23 -9.56
C GLY A 497 -35.29 9.88 -8.97
N THR A 498 -35.95 9.92 -7.81
CA THR A 498 -36.41 8.73 -7.07
C THR A 498 -37.93 8.69 -7.05
N VAL A 499 -38.49 7.52 -7.36
CA VAL A 499 -39.92 7.25 -7.21
C VAL A 499 -40.11 6.06 -6.28
N GLY A 500 -40.78 6.27 -5.16
CA GLY A 500 -41.00 5.22 -4.18
C GLY A 500 -41.60 5.71 -2.87
N VAL A 501 -41.62 4.82 -1.89
CA VAL A 501 -42.13 5.06 -0.53
C VAL A 501 -41.23 4.39 0.49
N GLN A 502 -41.07 4.99 1.67
CA GLN A 502 -40.18 4.49 2.71
C GLN A 502 -40.77 4.64 4.12
N GLY A 503 -40.43 3.66 4.96
CA GLY A 503 -40.53 3.62 6.41
C GLY A 503 -39.15 3.28 7.00
N PRO A 504 -39.00 3.20 8.33
CA PRO A 504 -37.72 2.90 8.98
C PRO A 504 -37.18 1.50 8.65
N ASN A 505 -38.05 0.52 8.44
CA ASN A 505 -37.68 -0.88 8.20
C ASN A 505 -38.16 -1.43 6.85
N ASN A 506 -39.03 -0.68 6.15
CA ASN A 506 -39.67 -1.12 4.92
C ASN A 506 -39.55 -0.01 3.87
N HIS A 507 -39.41 -0.39 2.62
CA HIS A 507 -39.43 0.54 1.49
C HIS A 507 -39.86 -0.20 0.23
N ASN A 508 -40.33 0.57 -0.74
CA ASN A 508 -40.60 0.08 -2.08
C ASN A 508 -40.23 1.18 -3.09
N MET A 509 -39.32 0.86 -4.01
CA MET A 509 -38.78 1.80 -4.97
C MET A 509 -39.12 1.36 -6.38
N TYR A 510 -39.93 2.17 -7.07
CA TYR A 510 -40.22 1.94 -8.47
C TYR A 510 -39.03 2.33 -9.34
N SER A 511 -38.48 3.54 -9.16
CA SER A 511 -37.42 4.07 -10.03
C SER A 511 -36.37 4.84 -9.24
N PHE A 512 -35.11 4.72 -9.67
CA PHE A 512 -34.01 5.60 -9.27
C PHE A 512 -33.12 5.84 -10.49
N ASN A 513 -33.08 7.09 -10.97
CA ASN A 513 -32.32 7.51 -12.14
C ASN A 513 -32.56 6.61 -13.37
N LYS A 514 -33.84 6.36 -13.70
CA LYS A 514 -34.26 5.56 -14.87
C LYS A 514 -35.40 6.26 -15.61
N PRO A 515 -35.31 6.41 -16.95
CA PRO A 515 -36.35 7.04 -17.77
C PRO A 515 -37.51 6.05 -18.00
N LYS A 516 -38.41 5.90 -17.02
CA LYS A 516 -39.54 4.95 -17.09
C LYS A 516 -40.83 5.45 -16.41
N VAL A 517 -40.88 6.73 -16.08
CA VAL A 517 -42.08 7.40 -15.54
C VAL A 517 -42.76 8.08 -16.72
N THR A 518 -43.67 7.39 -17.39
CA THR A 518 -44.32 7.88 -18.61
C THR A 518 -45.71 8.45 -18.33
N PRO A 519 -46.23 9.36 -19.18
CA PRO A 519 -47.63 9.77 -19.16
C PRO A 519 -48.58 8.57 -19.11
N GLY A 520 -49.61 8.64 -18.26
CA GLY A 520 -50.58 7.56 -18.04
C GLY A 520 -50.10 6.46 -17.08
N LEU A 521 -48.91 6.57 -16.48
CA LEU A 521 -48.43 5.61 -15.47
C LEU A 521 -49.19 5.78 -14.15
N ARG A 522 -49.64 4.67 -13.58
CA ARG A 522 -50.21 4.58 -12.23
C ARG A 522 -49.43 3.58 -11.39
N LEU A 523 -48.99 4.03 -10.22
CA LEU A 523 -48.33 3.20 -9.21
C LEU A 523 -49.23 3.14 -7.97
N VAL A 524 -49.45 1.94 -7.45
CA VAL A 524 -50.20 1.72 -6.21
C VAL A 524 -49.29 0.97 -5.25
N PHE A 525 -48.91 1.62 -4.17
CA PHE A 525 -48.10 1.05 -3.10
C PHE A 525 -49.02 0.63 -1.95
N ASP A 526 -49.00 -0.65 -1.60
CA ASP A 526 -49.53 -1.13 -0.33
C ASP A 526 -48.42 -1.07 0.71
N THR A 527 -48.47 -0.04 1.55
CA THR A 527 -47.50 0.22 2.61
C THR A 527 -47.86 -0.44 3.93
N ASN A 528 -48.75 -1.44 3.92
CA ASN A 528 -48.88 -2.31 5.08
C ASN A 528 -47.53 -3.00 5.35
N PRO A 529 -46.95 -2.91 6.57
CA PRO A 529 -45.65 -3.51 6.89
C PRO A 529 -45.52 -4.99 6.55
N ASP A 530 -46.64 -5.73 6.62
CA ASP A 530 -46.68 -7.17 6.36
C ASP A 530 -46.85 -7.52 4.87
N VAL A 531 -47.24 -6.54 4.03
CA VAL A 531 -47.49 -6.72 2.59
C VAL A 531 -46.36 -6.11 1.76
N ASN A 532 -46.16 -4.79 1.88
CA ASN A 532 -45.14 -4.02 1.15
C ASN A 532 -45.10 -4.29 -0.37
N GLU A 533 -46.25 -4.15 -1.04
CA GLU A 533 -46.40 -4.48 -2.47
C GLU A 533 -46.48 -3.23 -3.35
N LEU A 534 -45.99 -3.32 -4.59
CA LEU A 534 -46.17 -2.30 -5.63
C LEU A 534 -46.91 -2.91 -6.82
N GLN A 535 -48.06 -2.31 -7.18
CA GLN A 535 -48.79 -2.60 -8.40
C GLN A 535 -48.56 -1.50 -9.43
N ILE A 536 -48.23 -1.91 -10.65
CA ILE A 536 -47.95 -1.02 -11.79
C ILE A 536 -49.08 -1.21 -12.80
N SER A 537 -49.70 -0.11 -13.21
CA SER A 537 -50.78 -0.10 -14.20
C SER A 537 -50.74 1.18 -15.02
N SER A 538 -51.53 1.24 -16.08
CA SER A 538 -51.78 2.47 -16.83
C SER A 538 -53.19 3.00 -16.57
N PHE A 539 -53.39 4.29 -16.81
CA PHE A 539 -54.70 4.93 -16.86
C PHE A 539 -54.81 5.80 -18.11
N ASP A 540 -56.04 5.97 -18.61
CA ASP A 540 -56.28 6.84 -19.75
C ASP A 540 -56.10 8.29 -19.32
N LEU A 541 -55.29 9.03 -20.09
CA LEU A 541 -55.16 10.47 -19.92
C LEU A 541 -56.50 11.14 -20.28
N PRO A 542 -56.89 12.23 -19.59
CA PRO A 542 -58.03 13.03 -20.00
C PRO A 542 -57.86 13.45 -21.47
N ALA A 543 -58.91 13.37 -22.27
CA ALA A 543 -58.89 13.93 -23.61
C ALA A 543 -58.58 15.43 -23.51
N MET A 544 -57.53 15.87 -24.21
CA MET A 544 -57.15 17.29 -24.30
C MET A 544 -58.20 18.12 -25.00
#